data_AF-A0A351MDF4-F1
#
_entry.id   AF-A0A351MDF4-F1
#
_cell.length_a   1.000
_cell.length_b   1.000
_cell.length_c   1.000
_cell.angle_alpha   90.00
_cell.angle_beta   90.00
_cell.angle_gamma   90.00
#
_symmetry.space_group_name_H-M   'P 1'
#
loop_
_entity.id
_entity.type
_entity.pdbx_description
1 polymer ?
#
loop_
_entity_poly.entity_id
_entity_poly.type
_entity_poly.pdbx_seq_one_letter_code
_entity_poly.pdbx_strand_id
1 'polypeptide(L)'
;MTQIRKVDGRRRLLLTVAWGLGLTGCTSPHTARPEAPLAAPDAWAAELTARTRADISRWWQHFGEPELDALITATLTGNLDLAAARARVRTLRAQAEVTGSAARPALGVTGQGGRLRDDVFTGLFGIPDQSRTIYQTGFDASWEIDLFGGVAARTRAARAEADAAALGVEDLAISLTAETARQWLELRGQRERHRILLARIATERERATLLADRVRAGLSTDAELAVVQADLATLEAAIPPLAEVIDRTGYRLAVLGGQSPARVQLGEQAQRLPEAPVVPDPGLPAELLARRPDVRAAVLRLDATGARIDAARADRLPRFMLTGLIGARGDEGRTFSVGPGLIYQLLPQIRLPLLAGGGLKAQVEAREAEQEFARQRWGQVMLDALEDVEGALTGLTRERERLSAQRQALERARLAETLATARERGGLEDYFPVLDARRRTWELEEAEVQSNVRLLTQTVALYKALGGGWREEGETEPGIKGTGERSDNGVAIGPSR
;
A
#
# COMPACT_ATOMS: atom_id res chain seq x y z
N MET A 1 55.07 37.84 43.31
CA MET A 1 55.12 36.57 44.06
C MET A 1 53.73 35.97 44.06
N THR A 2 53.43 35.04 43.13
CA THR A 2 52.09 34.45 42.97
C THR A 2 52.20 32.97 43.29
N GLN A 3 51.77 32.58 44.49
CA GLN A 3 51.76 31.17 44.89
C GLN A 3 50.66 30.42 44.13
N ILE A 4 51.07 29.59 43.18
CA ILE A 4 50.21 28.58 42.57
C ILE A 4 50.07 27.45 43.60
N ARG A 5 48.92 27.38 44.27
CA ARG A 5 48.55 26.25 45.12
C ARG A 5 48.52 24.98 44.27
N LYS A 6 49.45 24.05 44.54
CA LYS A 6 49.43 22.68 44.00
C LYS A 6 48.14 22.00 44.46
N VAL A 7 47.22 21.74 43.53
CA VAL A 7 46.05 20.88 43.77
C VAL A 7 46.53 19.43 43.74
N ASP A 8 46.33 18.70 44.84
CA ASP A 8 46.76 17.32 45.05
C ASP A 8 46.40 16.38 43.89
N GLY A 9 47.38 15.60 43.43
CA GLY A 9 47.21 14.62 42.34
C GLY A 9 46.14 13.56 42.61
N ARG A 10 45.87 13.25 43.89
CA ARG A 10 44.75 12.37 44.31
C ARG A 10 43.38 12.95 43.98
N ARG A 11 43.19 14.27 44.04
CA ARG A 11 41.93 14.94 43.70
C ARG A 11 41.66 14.94 42.19
N ARG A 12 42.72 15.07 41.38
CA ARG A 12 42.64 14.95 39.91
C ARG A 12 42.31 13.53 39.48
N LEU A 13 42.94 12.52 40.10
CA LEU A 13 42.70 11.11 39.79
C LEU A 13 41.26 10.68 40.17
N LEU A 14 40.74 11.14 41.31
CA LEU A 14 39.37 10.86 41.74
C LEU A 14 38.31 11.53 40.84
N LEU A 15 38.56 12.75 40.35
CA LEU A 15 37.70 13.43 39.38
C LEU A 15 37.69 12.74 38.01
N THR A 16 38.84 12.25 37.54
CA THR A 16 38.93 11.50 36.27
C THR A 16 38.30 10.11 36.35
N VAL A 17 38.41 9.42 37.50
CA VAL A 17 37.77 8.11 37.71
C VAL A 17 36.24 8.25 37.88
N ALA A 18 35.77 9.32 38.54
CA ALA A 18 34.34 9.62 38.63
C ALA A 18 33.73 10.01 37.27
N TRP A 19 34.47 10.74 36.43
CA TRP A 19 34.08 10.99 35.03
C TRP A 19 34.10 9.71 34.17
N GLY A 20 35.09 8.82 34.40
CA GLY A 20 35.20 7.54 33.68
C GLY A 20 34.07 6.55 34.02
N LEU A 21 33.63 6.49 35.29
CA LEU A 21 32.51 5.64 35.72
C LEU A 21 31.13 6.21 35.35
N GLY A 22 31.01 7.52 35.10
CA GLY A 22 29.76 8.15 34.63
C GLY A 22 29.44 7.87 33.15
N LEU A 23 30.44 7.51 32.33
CA LEU A 23 30.30 7.33 30.89
C LEU A 23 29.85 5.91 30.46
N THR A 24 29.89 4.91 31.35
CA THR A 24 29.43 3.54 31.06
C THR A 24 27.96 3.30 31.42
N GLY A 25 27.26 4.28 32.00
CA GLY A 25 25.86 4.15 32.46
C GLY A 25 24.79 4.68 31.50
N CYS A 26 25.16 5.28 30.37
CA CYS A 26 24.19 5.81 29.41
C CYS A 26 23.72 4.71 28.46
N THR A 27 22.73 3.92 28.90
CA THR A 27 21.97 3.04 28.00
C THR A 27 20.75 3.81 27.50
N SER A 28 20.60 3.94 26.18
CA SER A 28 19.37 4.49 25.60
C SER A 28 18.24 3.47 25.75
N PRO A 29 17.01 3.89 26.09
CA PRO A 29 15.88 2.98 26.12
C PRO A 29 15.75 2.27 24.77
N HIS A 30 15.66 0.94 24.79
CA HIS A 30 15.38 0.14 23.62
C HIS A 30 14.25 -0.84 23.93
N THR A 31 13.15 -0.68 23.21
CA THR A 31 11.99 -1.55 23.30
C THR A 31 12.14 -2.64 22.25
N ALA A 32 12.23 -3.90 22.70
CA ALA A 32 12.27 -5.05 21.81
C ALA A 32 10.97 -5.15 21.00
N ARG A 33 11.08 -5.64 19.75
CA ARG A 33 9.90 -5.91 18.93
C ARG A 33 9.11 -7.06 19.58
N PRO A 34 7.79 -6.92 19.75
CA PRO A 34 6.93 -8.04 20.15
C PRO A 34 7.00 -9.17 19.13
N GLU A 35 6.82 -10.41 19.60
CA GLU A 35 6.66 -11.56 18.72
C GLU A 35 5.39 -11.47 17.88
N ALA A 36 5.36 -12.20 16.76
CA ALA A 36 4.17 -12.32 15.94
C ALA A 36 3.00 -12.84 16.78
N PRO A 37 1.80 -12.24 16.68
CA PRO A 37 0.65 -12.68 17.47
C PRO A 37 0.15 -14.09 17.07
N LEU A 38 0.55 -14.57 15.90
CA LEU A 38 0.17 -15.87 15.34
C LEU A 38 1.32 -16.45 14.49
N ALA A 39 1.43 -17.77 14.47
CA ALA A 39 2.32 -18.51 13.58
C ALA A 39 1.66 -18.68 12.21
N ALA A 40 2.46 -18.66 11.15
CA ALA A 40 1.99 -19.04 9.82
C ALA A 40 1.70 -20.55 9.78
N PRO A 41 0.66 -21.01 9.04
CA PRO A 41 0.43 -22.43 8.83
C PRO A 41 1.55 -23.05 7.98
N ASP A 42 1.78 -24.35 8.16
CA ASP A 42 2.83 -25.08 7.42
C ASP A 42 2.51 -25.23 5.93
N ALA A 43 1.22 -25.34 5.59
CA ALA A 43 0.73 -25.53 4.24
C ALA A 43 -0.64 -24.87 4.02
N TRP A 44 -0.99 -24.65 2.76
CA TRP A 44 -2.33 -24.24 2.34
C TRP A 44 -3.30 -25.42 2.46
N ALA A 45 -4.52 -25.16 2.91
CA ALA A 45 -5.59 -26.15 2.99
C ALA A 45 -6.11 -26.53 1.60
N ALA A 46 -6.16 -25.56 0.67
CA ALA A 46 -6.54 -25.82 -0.71
C ALA A 46 -5.39 -26.44 -1.52
N GLU A 47 -5.61 -27.66 -2.04
CA GLU A 47 -4.68 -28.31 -2.95
C GLU A 47 -4.90 -27.90 -4.41
N LEU A 48 -3.82 -27.49 -5.09
CA LEU A 48 -3.79 -27.33 -6.56
C LEU A 48 -2.90 -28.39 -7.19
N THR A 49 -3.43 -29.10 -8.18
CA THR A 49 -2.84 -30.27 -8.86
C THR A 49 -1.75 -29.92 -9.87
N ALA A 50 -1.74 -28.69 -10.41
CA ALA A 50 -0.74 -28.22 -11.37
C ALA A 50 -0.26 -26.83 -10.96
N ARG A 51 1.04 -26.70 -10.71
CA ARG A 51 1.68 -25.47 -10.24
C ARG A 51 2.91 -25.19 -11.08
N THR A 52 3.15 -23.93 -11.38
CA THR A 52 4.36 -23.52 -12.10
C THR A 52 4.96 -22.32 -11.40
N ARG A 53 6.29 -22.32 -11.27
CA ARG A 53 7.02 -21.15 -10.79
C ARG A 53 7.00 -20.10 -11.91
N ALA A 54 5.95 -19.29 -11.92
CA ALA A 54 5.75 -18.21 -12.88
C ALA A 54 6.23 -16.88 -12.29
N ASP A 55 6.78 -16.00 -13.12
CA ASP A 55 7.01 -14.62 -12.74
C ASP A 55 5.65 -13.93 -12.55
N ILE A 56 5.40 -13.46 -11.33
CA ILE A 56 4.17 -12.77 -10.93
C ILE A 56 4.31 -11.25 -10.97
N SER A 57 5.45 -10.70 -11.40
CA SER A 57 5.66 -9.24 -11.44
C SER A 57 4.80 -8.55 -12.50
N ARG A 58 4.68 -9.15 -13.69
CA ARG A 58 3.83 -8.69 -14.81
C ARG A 58 2.83 -9.77 -15.23
N TRP A 59 2.17 -10.37 -14.25
CA TRP A 59 1.32 -11.54 -14.45
C TRP A 59 0.19 -11.35 -15.48
N TRP A 60 -0.27 -10.11 -15.68
CA TRP A 60 -1.35 -9.80 -16.62
C TRP A 60 -0.93 -10.06 -18.09
N GLN A 61 0.38 -10.05 -18.39
CA GLN A 61 0.91 -10.38 -19.70
C GLN A 61 0.65 -11.84 -20.09
N HIS A 62 0.45 -12.72 -19.10
CA HIS A 62 0.13 -14.13 -19.36
C HIS A 62 -1.26 -14.33 -19.99
N PHE A 63 -2.14 -13.32 -19.94
CA PHE A 63 -3.40 -13.34 -20.69
C PHE A 63 -3.20 -13.10 -22.20
N GLY A 64 -2.05 -12.55 -22.63
CA GLY A 64 -1.74 -12.32 -24.04
C GLY A 64 -2.54 -11.20 -24.69
N GLU A 65 -3.01 -10.21 -23.91
CA GLU A 65 -3.98 -9.19 -24.35
C GLU A 65 -3.36 -7.78 -24.32
N PRO A 66 -2.98 -7.19 -25.49
CA PRO A 66 -2.33 -5.87 -25.54
C PRO A 66 -3.20 -4.72 -25.01
N GLU A 67 -4.52 -4.83 -25.11
CA GLU A 67 -5.45 -3.85 -24.54
C GLU A 67 -5.33 -3.81 -23.01
N LEU A 68 -5.21 -4.98 -22.37
CA LEU A 68 -5.02 -5.11 -20.93
C LEU A 68 -3.68 -4.50 -20.49
N ASP A 69 -2.61 -4.77 -21.23
CA ASP A 69 -1.28 -4.17 -21.00
C ASP A 69 -1.32 -2.64 -21.03
N ALA A 70 -1.99 -2.08 -22.04
CA ALA A 70 -2.13 -0.64 -22.19
C ALA A 70 -2.94 -0.01 -21.04
N LEU A 71 -4.04 -0.67 -20.63
CA LEU A 71 -4.87 -0.21 -19.51
C LEU A 71 -4.12 -0.23 -18.19
N ILE A 72 -3.38 -1.31 -17.89
CA ILE A 72 -2.59 -1.39 -16.66
C ILE A 72 -1.47 -0.34 -16.66
N THR A 73 -0.80 -0.16 -17.79
CA THR A 73 0.21 0.89 -17.94
C THR A 73 -0.39 2.29 -17.71
N ALA A 74 -1.56 2.57 -18.28
CA ALA A 74 -2.28 3.82 -18.05
C ALA A 74 -2.68 3.99 -16.56
N THR A 75 -3.13 2.94 -15.89
CA THR A 75 -3.43 2.97 -14.45
C THR A 75 -2.18 3.28 -13.62
N LEU A 76 -1.07 2.55 -13.81
CA LEU A 76 0.14 2.74 -13.01
C LEU A 76 0.86 4.08 -13.22
N THR A 77 0.60 4.74 -14.36
CA THR A 77 1.19 6.04 -14.70
C THR A 77 0.24 7.22 -14.42
N GLY A 78 -1.07 7.05 -14.64
CA GLY A 78 -2.08 8.11 -14.59
C GLY A 78 -2.95 8.14 -13.34
N ASN A 79 -3.02 7.07 -12.55
CA ASN A 79 -3.92 7.00 -11.40
C ASN A 79 -3.58 8.05 -10.31
N LEU A 80 -4.59 8.85 -9.94
CA LEU A 80 -4.43 9.96 -9.01
C LEU A 80 -4.25 9.50 -7.54
N ASP A 81 -4.84 8.38 -7.13
CA ASP A 81 -4.65 7.83 -5.78
C ASP A 81 -3.21 7.34 -5.60
N LEU A 82 -2.65 6.69 -6.63
CA LEU A 82 -1.24 6.27 -6.64
C LEU A 82 -0.29 7.48 -6.60
N ALA A 83 -0.60 8.54 -7.37
CA ALA A 83 0.15 9.79 -7.32
C ALA A 83 0.09 10.46 -5.95
N ALA A 84 -1.09 10.48 -5.31
CA ALA A 84 -1.29 11.00 -3.97
C ALA A 84 -0.52 10.18 -2.92
N ALA A 85 -0.52 8.86 -3.02
CA ALA A 85 0.23 7.97 -2.14
C ALA A 85 1.75 8.22 -2.25
N ARG A 86 2.30 8.35 -3.47
CA ARG A 86 3.71 8.72 -3.69
C ARG A 86 4.04 10.11 -3.12
N ALA A 87 3.13 11.07 -3.24
CA ALA A 87 3.30 12.39 -2.61
C ALA A 87 3.31 12.28 -1.08
N ARG A 88 2.46 11.45 -0.49
CA ARG A 88 2.42 11.20 0.96
C ARG A 88 3.74 10.61 1.48
N VAL A 89 4.36 9.70 0.74
CA VAL A 89 5.71 9.18 1.09
C VAL A 89 6.74 10.30 1.15
N ARG A 90 6.78 11.18 0.15
CA ARG A 90 7.70 12.35 0.17
C ARG A 90 7.44 13.25 1.37
N THR A 91 6.18 13.51 1.71
CA THR A 91 5.81 14.28 2.90
C THR A 91 6.33 13.63 4.18
N LEU A 92 6.13 12.32 4.34
CA LEU A 92 6.58 11.59 5.54
C LEU A 92 8.11 11.54 5.65
N ARG A 93 8.82 11.37 4.53
CA ARG A 93 10.29 11.45 4.50
C ARG A 93 10.80 12.83 4.92
N ALA A 94 10.21 13.90 4.40
CA ALA A 94 10.55 15.26 4.80
C ALA A 94 10.24 15.52 6.29
N GLN A 95 9.12 15.01 6.80
CA GLN A 95 8.79 15.09 8.23
C GLN A 95 9.80 14.31 9.11
N ALA A 96 10.30 13.16 8.64
CA ALA A 96 11.35 12.43 9.31
C ALA A 96 12.68 13.20 9.34
N GLU A 97 13.02 13.94 8.28
CA GLU A 97 14.17 14.85 8.26
C GLU A 97 14.00 16.03 9.22
N VAL A 98 12.82 16.67 9.25
CA VAL A 98 12.48 17.72 10.22
C VAL A 98 12.62 17.19 11.64
N THR A 99 12.11 16.00 11.93
CA THR A 99 12.25 15.35 13.25
C THR A 99 13.71 15.11 13.61
N GLY A 100 14.51 14.63 12.64
CA GLY A 100 15.94 14.38 12.83
C GLY A 100 16.80 15.64 12.90
N SER A 101 16.30 16.79 12.47
CA SER A 101 17.02 18.06 12.53
C SER A 101 17.34 18.48 13.98
N ALA A 102 16.50 18.09 14.94
CA ALA A 102 16.69 18.35 16.36
C ALA A 102 17.96 17.69 16.94
N ALA A 103 18.56 16.72 16.25
CA ALA A 103 19.83 16.11 16.65
C ALA A 103 21.04 17.00 16.34
N ARG A 104 20.85 18.09 15.59
CA ARG A 104 21.91 19.01 15.17
C ARG A 104 21.73 20.38 15.84
N PRO A 105 22.81 21.18 15.99
CA PRO A 105 22.69 22.56 16.42
C PRO A 105 21.86 23.37 15.41
N ALA A 106 20.86 24.11 15.91
CA ALA A 106 20.15 25.13 15.17
C ALA A 106 20.90 26.46 15.32
N LEU A 107 21.28 27.07 14.19
CA LEU A 107 21.95 28.36 14.15
C LEU A 107 20.99 29.43 13.62
N GLY A 108 20.88 30.55 14.33
CA GLY A 108 19.98 31.65 14.02
C GLY A 108 20.70 32.99 13.96
N VAL A 109 20.03 33.96 13.37
CA VAL A 109 20.36 35.38 13.50
C VAL A 109 19.21 36.03 14.26
N THR A 110 19.54 36.74 15.32
CA THR A 110 18.56 37.43 16.15
C THR A 110 18.82 38.93 16.17
N GLY A 111 17.73 39.69 16.27
CA GLY A 111 17.71 41.13 16.40
C GLY A 111 16.55 41.53 17.29
N GLN A 112 16.83 42.20 18.39
CA GLN A 112 15.82 42.65 19.34
C GLN A 112 16.15 44.07 19.82
N GLY A 113 15.10 44.87 20.01
CA GLY A 113 15.19 46.22 20.54
C GLY A 113 14.09 46.41 21.57
N GLY A 114 14.42 46.95 22.74
CA GLY A 114 13.45 47.18 23.80
C GLY A 114 13.89 48.28 24.75
N ARG A 115 12.92 48.96 25.35
CA ARG A 115 13.14 49.94 26.42
C ARG A 115 12.80 49.28 27.74
N LEU A 116 13.77 49.17 28.63
CA LEU A 116 13.60 48.64 29.98
C LEU A 116 13.56 49.80 30.96
N ARG A 117 12.56 49.80 31.84
CA ARG A 117 12.47 50.69 32.99
C ARG A 117 12.68 49.85 34.24
N ASP A 118 13.77 50.10 34.96
CA ASP A 118 14.12 49.38 36.19
C ASP A 118 13.76 50.24 37.42
N ASP A 119 12.60 50.02 38.03
CA ASP A 119 12.15 50.75 39.24
C ASP A 119 12.66 50.11 40.57
N VAL A 120 13.64 49.20 40.53
CA VAL A 120 13.94 48.27 41.64
C VAL A 120 14.76 48.90 42.79
N PHE A 121 15.28 50.12 42.66
CA PHE A 121 16.18 50.73 43.66
C PHE A 121 15.84 52.18 44.06
N THR A 122 14.61 52.63 43.82
CA THR A 122 14.23 54.05 43.94
C THR A 122 13.81 54.47 45.37
N GLY A 123 13.50 53.53 46.26
CA GLY A 123 12.87 53.83 47.55
C GLY A 123 13.79 54.32 48.68
N LEU A 124 15.08 53.96 48.70
CA LEU A 124 15.94 54.17 49.89
C LEU A 124 17.04 55.23 49.72
N PHE A 125 17.43 55.58 48.49
CA PHE A 125 18.57 56.47 48.21
C PHE A 125 18.33 57.57 47.15
N GLY A 126 17.09 57.77 46.68
CA GLY A 126 16.76 58.88 45.76
C GLY A 126 17.44 58.83 44.39
N ILE A 127 17.79 57.64 43.90
CA ILE A 127 18.37 57.46 42.56
C ILE A 127 17.28 57.71 41.50
N PRO A 128 17.51 58.52 40.44
CA PRO A 128 16.50 58.80 39.42
C PRO A 128 15.98 57.53 38.72
N ASP A 129 14.74 57.59 38.25
CA ASP A 129 14.16 56.61 37.31
C ASP A 129 15.10 56.42 36.11
N GLN A 130 15.64 55.22 35.94
CA GLN A 130 16.53 54.88 34.83
C GLN A 130 15.78 54.01 33.84
N SER A 131 15.27 54.64 32.78
CA SER A 131 14.91 53.93 31.56
C SER A 131 16.14 53.75 30.68
N ARG A 132 16.41 52.53 30.24
CA ARG A 132 17.48 52.22 29.28
C ARG A 132 16.91 51.58 28.03
N THR A 133 17.29 52.09 26.88
CA THR A 133 17.01 51.44 25.60
C THR A 133 18.16 50.49 25.26
N ILE A 134 17.81 49.25 24.90
CA ILE A 134 18.77 48.20 24.57
C ILE A 134 18.45 47.68 23.19
N TYR A 135 19.45 47.69 22.32
CA TYR A 135 19.43 47.01 21.04
C TYR A 135 20.43 45.86 21.07
N GLN A 136 20.05 44.69 20.59
CA GLN A 136 20.91 43.52 20.51
C GLN A 136 20.72 42.84 19.16
N THR A 137 21.83 42.54 18.50
CA THR A 137 21.83 41.73 17.27
C THR A 137 22.99 40.75 17.29
N GLY A 138 22.83 39.59 16.68
CA GLY A 138 23.89 38.60 16.64
C GLY A 138 23.43 37.27 16.07
N PHE A 139 24.27 36.27 16.30
CA PHE A 139 24.00 34.88 15.99
C PHE A 139 23.75 34.11 17.28
N ASP A 140 22.76 33.25 17.26
CA ASP A 140 22.47 32.32 18.35
C ASP A 140 22.57 30.88 17.84
N ALA A 141 22.86 29.98 18.77
CA ALA A 141 22.94 28.55 18.54
C ALA A 141 22.14 27.84 19.63
N SER A 142 21.33 26.85 19.29
CA SER A 142 20.68 25.98 20.28
C SER A 142 20.80 24.52 19.87
N TRP A 143 21.13 23.65 20.82
CA TRP A 143 21.31 22.22 20.55
C TRP A 143 20.86 21.37 21.74
N GLU A 144 20.04 20.35 21.48
CA GLU A 144 19.75 19.29 22.45
C GLU A 144 20.78 18.17 22.27
N ILE A 145 21.60 17.95 23.31
CA ILE A 145 22.56 16.86 23.32
C ILE A 145 21.80 15.58 23.70
N ASP A 146 21.57 14.72 22.71
CA ASP A 146 20.72 13.54 22.84
C ASP A 146 21.42 12.35 23.54
N LEU A 147 21.80 12.54 24.81
CA LEU A 147 22.51 11.50 25.59
C LEU A 147 21.67 10.24 25.83
N PHE A 148 20.34 10.38 25.91
CA PHE A 148 19.42 9.27 26.19
C PHE A 148 18.67 8.76 24.95
N GLY A 149 18.94 9.31 23.76
CA GLY A 149 18.39 8.81 22.50
C GLY A 149 16.92 9.17 22.25
N GLY A 150 16.37 10.20 22.90
CA GLY A 150 14.99 10.63 22.71
C GLY A 150 14.74 11.20 21.31
N VAL A 151 15.68 12.01 20.79
CA VAL A 151 15.60 12.55 19.42
C VAL A 151 15.85 11.44 18.40
N ALA A 152 16.83 10.57 18.65
CA ALA A 152 17.11 9.41 17.82
C ALA A 152 15.90 8.47 17.73
N ALA A 153 15.22 8.19 18.84
CA ALA A 153 14.01 7.36 18.89
C ALA A 153 12.83 7.99 18.11
N ARG A 154 12.57 9.30 18.29
CA ARG A 154 11.56 10.02 17.48
C ARG A 154 11.87 9.96 15.98
N THR A 155 13.14 10.08 15.62
CA THR A 155 13.59 10.00 14.22
C THR A 155 13.42 8.58 13.66
N ARG A 156 13.77 7.54 14.43
CA ARG A 156 13.53 6.14 14.04
C ARG A 156 12.05 5.87 13.80
N ALA A 157 11.18 6.34 14.69
CA ALA A 157 9.73 6.21 14.53
C ALA A 157 9.25 6.86 13.22
N ALA A 158 9.64 8.12 12.97
CA ALA A 158 9.23 8.84 11.77
C ALA A 158 9.74 8.19 10.47
N ARG A 159 10.96 7.62 10.47
CA ARG A 159 11.50 6.88 9.32
C ARG A 159 10.74 5.58 9.06
N ALA A 160 10.50 4.78 10.10
CA ALA A 160 9.73 3.55 9.98
C ALA A 160 8.31 3.79 9.42
N GLU A 161 7.68 4.92 9.78
CA GLU A 161 6.40 5.31 9.18
C GLU A 161 6.49 5.71 7.71
N ALA A 162 7.56 6.40 7.32
CA ALA A 162 7.81 6.74 5.92
C ALA A 162 8.07 5.48 5.08
N ASP A 163 8.81 4.52 5.62
CA ASP A 163 9.10 3.24 4.97
C ASP A 163 7.84 2.36 4.88
N ALA A 164 7.02 2.32 5.94
CA ALA A 164 5.71 1.66 5.89
C ALA A 164 4.77 2.30 4.86
N ALA A 165 4.83 3.61 4.68
CA ALA A 165 4.05 4.30 3.66
C ALA A 165 4.55 4.00 2.25
N ALA A 166 5.86 3.80 2.05
CA ALA A 166 6.42 3.38 0.77
C ALA A 166 5.89 2.00 0.37
N LEU A 167 5.87 1.03 1.29
CA LEU A 167 5.25 -0.27 1.06
C LEU A 167 3.74 -0.18 0.79
N GLY A 168 3.05 0.80 1.38
CA GLY A 168 1.66 1.11 1.06
C GLY A 168 1.45 1.57 -0.39
N VAL A 169 2.45 2.19 -1.03
CA VAL A 169 2.40 2.52 -2.47
C VAL A 169 2.48 1.24 -3.31
N GLU A 170 3.33 0.29 -2.92
CA GLU A 170 3.47 -1.01 -3.61
C GLU A 170 2.16 -1.82 -3.52
N ASP A 171 1.58 -1.91 -2.33
CA ASP A 171 0.30 -2.59 -2.08
C ASP A 171 -0.87 -1.98 -2.88
N LEU A 172 -0.91 -0.64 -2.95
CA LEU A 172 -1.87 0.08 -3.76
C LEU A 172 -1.68 -0.22 -5.27
N ALA A 173 -0.44 -0.28 -5.75
CA ALA A 173 -0.16 -0.62 -7.15
C ALA A 173 -0.59 -2.05 -7.50
N ILE A 174 -0.34 -3.02 -6.61
CA ILE A 174 -0.84 -4.40 -6.75
C ILE A 174 -2.37 -4.42 -6.83
N SER A 175 -3.03 -3.72 -5.91
CA SER A 175 -4.49 -3.64 -5.86
C SER A 175 -5.09 -2.95 -7.09
N LEU A 176 -4.51 -1.86 -7.57
CA LEU A 176 -4.94 -1.14 -8.76
C LEU A 176 -4.76 -1.98 -10.04
N THR A 177 -3.67 -2.72 -10.14
CA THR A 177 -3.40 -3.64 -11.26
C THR A 177 -4.46 -4.74 -11.31
N ALA A 178 -4.72 -5.40 -10.18
CA ALA A 178 -5.73 -6.45 -10.07
C ALA A 178 -7.14 -5.90 -10.35
N GLU A 179 -7.48 -4.73 -9.82
CA GLU A 179 -8.78 -4.08 -10.07
C GLU A 179 -8.94 -3.71 -11.55
N THR A 180 -7.90 -3.20 -12.20
CA THR A 180 -7.93 -2.87 -13.64
C THR A 180 -8.19 -4.13 -14.48
N ALA A 181 -7.44 -5.21 -14.22
CA ALA A 181 -7.62 -6.47 -14.93
C ALA A 181 -9.00 -7.09 -14.70
N ARG A 182 -9.49 -7.08 -13.45
CA ARG A 182 -10.83 -7.56 -13.12
C ARG A 182 -11.90 -6.78 -13.89
N GLN A 183 -11.84 -5.46 -13.89
CA GLN A 183 -12.80 -4.61 -14.61
C GLN A 183 -12.74 -4.82 -16.12
N TRP A 184 -11.54 -5.01 -16.69
CA TRP A 184 -11.40 -5.33 -18.11
C TRP A 184 -11.97 -6.71 -18.45
N LEU A 185 -11.74 -7.74 -17.63
CA LEU A 185 -12.33 -9.06 -17.82
C LEU A 185 -13.87 -9.02 -17.73
N GLU A 186 -14.41 -8.26 -16.77
CA GLU A 186 -15.85 -8.02 -16.68
C GLU A 186 -16.39 -7.34 -17.94
N LEU A 187 -15.73 -6.28 -18.42
CA LEU A 187 -16.10 -5.60 -19.66
C LEU A 187 -16.13 -6.57 -20.86
N ARG A 188 -15.10 -7.40 -21.00
CA ARG A 188 -15.03 -8.42 -22.07
C ARG A 188 -16.15 -9.44 -21.95
N GLY A 189 -16.47 -9.87 -20.73
CA GLY A 189 -17.62 -10.71 -20.43
C GLY A 189 -18.94 -10.07 -20.87
N GLN A 190 -19.17 -8.81 -20.51
CA GLN A 190 -20.40 -8.10 -20.90
C GLN A 190 -20.53 -7.89 -22.41
N ARG A 191 -19.43 -7.59 -23.09
CA ARG A 191 -19.40 -7.45 -24.56
C ARG A 191 -19.70 -8.78 -25.26
N GLU A 192 -19.19 -9.89 -24.74
CA GLU A 192 -19.50 -11.22 -25.28
C GLU A 192 -20.98 -11.56 -25.09
N ARG A 193 -21.56 -11.29 -23.91
CA ARG A 193 -23.01 -11.43 -23.67
C ARG A 193 -23.83 -10.56 -24.63
N HIS A 194 -23.41 -9.33 -24.88
CA HIS A 194 -24.08 -8.41 -25.79
C HIS A 194 -24.04 -8.94 -27.24
N ARG A 195 -22.88 -9.46 -27.68
CA ARG A 195 -22.73 -10.12 -28.98
C ARG A 195 -23.67 -11.32 -29.13
N ILE A 196 -23.76 -12.16 -28.09
CA ILE A 196 -24.65 -13.32 -28.06
C ILE A 196 -26.12 -12.89 -28.11
N LEU A 197 -26.51 -11.87 -27.34
CA LEU A 197 -27.86 -11.32 -27.33
C LEU A 197 -28.28 -10.80 -28.72
N LEU A 198 -27.42 -10.04 -29.39
CA LEU A 198 -27.68 -9.54 -30.74
C LEU A 198 -27.85 -10.68 -31.76
N ALA A 199 -27.01 -11.73 -31.68
CA ALA A 199 -27.15 -12.91 -32.54
C ALA A 199 -28.47 -13.66 -32.30
N ARG A 200 -28.93 -13.73 -31.05
CA ARG A 200 -30.23 -14.32 -30.68
C ARG A 200 -31.40 -13.50 -31.21
N ILE A 201 -31.37 -12.17 -31.05
CA ILE A 201 -32.39 -11.27 -31.58
C ILE A 201 -32.51 -11.39 -33.10
N ALA A 202 -31.38 -11.47 -33.81
CA ALA A 202 -31.39 -11.67 -35.27
C ALA A 202 -32.11 -12.99 -35.65
N THR A 203 -31.81 -14.07 -34.93
CA THR A 203 -32.43 -15.39 -35.16
C THR A 203 -33.93 -15.38 -34.82
N GLU A 204 -34.33 -14.78 -33.70
CA GLU A 204 -35.74 -14.72 -33.29
C GLU A 204 -36.56 -13.78 -34.18
N ARG A 205 -35.96 -12.71 -34.71
CA ARG A 205 -36.64 -11.81 -35.65
C ARG A 205 -36.92 -12.48 -37.00
N GLU A 206 -35.97 -13.25 -37.53
CA GLU A 206 -36.18 -14.06 -38.74
C GLU A 206 -37.32 -15.08 -38.49
N ARG A 207 -37.32 -15.70 -37.31
CA ARG A 207 -38.36 -16.66 -36.93
C ARG A 207 -39.75 -16.03 -36.81
N ALA A 208 -39.86 -14.88 -36.15
CA ALA A 208 -41.12 -14.14 -36.04
C ALA A 208 -41.68 -13.80 -37.42
N THR A 209 -40.81 -13.46 -38.38
CA THR A 209 -41.19 -13.16 -39.77
C THR A 209 -41.75 -14.40 -40.47
N LEU A 210 -41.04 -15.53 -40.40
CA LEU A 210 -41.49 -16.79 -40.99
C LEU A 210 -42.82 -17.28 -40.38
N LEU A 211 -42.99 -17.13 -39.07
CA LEU A 211 -44.23 -17.52 -38.38
C LEU A 211 -45.40 -16.62 -38.79
N ALA A 212 -45.18 -15.31 -38.92
CA ALA A 212 -46.18 -14.39 -39.43
C ALA A 212 -46.64 -14.75 -40.86
N ASP A 213 -45.73 -15.22 -41.71
CA ASP A 213 -46.07 -15.71 -43.06
C ASP A 213 -46.96 -16.97 -43.00
N ARG A 214 -46.66 -17.90 -42.09
CA ARG A 214 -47.47 -19.12 -41.89
C ARG A 214 -48.85 -18.81 -41.34
N VAL A 215 -48.98 -17.86 -40.41
CA VAL A 215 -50.28 -17.39 -39.91
C VAL A 215 -51.10 -16.76 -41.04
N ARG A 216 -50.50 -15.91 -41.88
CA ARG A 216 -51.17 -15.33 -43.07
C ARG A 216 -51.64 -16.39 -44.07
N ALA A 217 -50.92 -17.50 -44.16
CA ALA A 217 -51.29 -18.65 -45.00
C ALA A 217 -52.29 -19.62 -44.33
N GLY A 218 -52.72 -19.36 -43.08
CA GLY A 218 -53.62 -20.24 -42.32
C GLY A 218 -52.97 -21.54 -41.84
N LEU A 219 -51.64 -21.59 -41.76
CA LEU A 219 -50.84 -22.78 -41.41
C LEU A 219 -50.32 -22.76 -39.96
N SER A 220 -50.65 -21.73 -39.17
CA SER A 220 -50.27 -21.54 -37.77
C SER A 220 -51.27 -20.58 -37.10
N THR A 221 -51.14 -20.38 -35.78
CA THR A 221 -52.09 -19.61 -34.97
C THR A 221 -51.54 -18.23 -34.55
N ASP A 222 -52.42 -17.24 -34.38
CA ASP A 222 -52.06 -15.94 -33.81
C ASP A 222 -51.48 -16.07 -32.39
N ALA A 223 -51.89 -17.10 -31.64
CA ALA A 223 -51.37 -17.39 -30.31
C ALA A 223 -49.88 -17.75 -30.36
N GLU A 224 -49.46 -18.60 -31.30
CA GLU A 224 -48.04 -18.93 -31.51
C GLU A 224 -47.22 -17.69 -31.90
N LEU A 225 -47.75 -16.87 -32.81
CA LEU A 225 -47.09 -15.63 -33.22
C LEU A 225 -46.91 -14.65 -32.06
N ALA A 226 -47.94 -14.48 -31.21
CA ALA A 226 -47.88 -13.62 -30.04
C ALA A 226 -46.80 -14.06 -29.03
N VAL A 227 -46.61 -15.38 -28.83
CA VAL A 227 -45.56 -15.90 -27.95
C VAL A 227 -44.17 -15.55 -28.48
N VAL A 228 -43.90 -15.79 -29.77
CA VAL A 228 -42.59 -15.46 -30.38
C VAL A 228 -42.32 -13.96 -30.38
N GLN A 229 -43.34 -13.13 -30.66
CA GLN A 229 -43.20 -11.68 -30.60
C GLN A 229 -42.92 -11.18 -29.18
N ALA A 230 -43.55 -11.77 -28.17
CA ALA A 230 -43.29 -11.45 -26.77
C ALA A 230 -41.85 -11.84 -26.34
N ASP A 231 -41.36 -13.00 -26.77
CA ASP A 231 -39.98 -13.42 -26.53
C ASP A 231 -38.96 -12.50 -27.23
N LEU A 232 -39.21 -12.13 -28.50
CA LEU A 232 -38.37 -11.16 -29.23
C LEU A 232 -38.32 -9.80 -28.51
N ALA A 233 -39.48 -9.27 -28.11
CA ALA A 233 -39.55 -8.01 -27.37
C ALA A 233 -38.82 -8.09 -26.02
N THR A 234 -38.85 -9.25 -25.35
CA THR A 234 -38.11 -9.49 -24.11
C THR A 234 -36.59 -9.49 -24.34
N LEU A 235 -36.11 -10.09 -25.43
CA LEU A 235 -34.70 -10.05 -25.81
C LEU A 235 -34.25 -8.62 -26.17
N GLU A 236 -35.05 -7.89 -26.94
CA GLU A 236 -34.76 -6.49 -27.29
C GLU A 236 -34.71 -5.60 -26.04
N ALA A 237 -35.62 -5.80 -25.09
CA ALA A 237 -35.64 -5.10 -23.81
C ALA A 237 -34.43 -5.40 -22.90
N ALA A 238 -33.70 -6.50 -23.16
CA ALA A 238 -32.48 -6.82 -22.42
C ALA A 238 -31.23 -6.06 -22.93
N ILE A 239 -31.29 -5.40 -24.09
CA ILE A 239 -30.16 -4.62 -24.62
C ILE A 239 -29.81 -3.41 -23.74
N PRO A 240 -30.74 -2.49 -23.42
CA PRO A 240 -30.39 -1.27 -22.69
C PRO A 240 -29.69 -1.49 -21.34
N PRO A 241 -30.16 -2.39 -20.45
CA PRO A 241 -29.47 -2.60 -19.17
C PRO A 241 -28.06 -3.20 -19.36
N LEU A 242 -27.84 -4.03 -20.38
CA LEU A 242 -26.51 -4.57 -20.67
C LEU A 242 -25.57 -3.50 -21.24
N ALA A 243 -26.07 -2.62 -22.11
CA ALA A 243 -25.33 -1.48 -22.62
C ALA A 243 -24.92 -0.53 -21.49
N GLU A 244 -25.81 -0.25 -20.53
CA GLU A 244 -25.48 0.56 -19.35
C GLU A 244 -24.31 -0.03 -18.56
N VAL A 245 -24.31 -1.35 -18.32
CA VAL A 245 -23.22 -2.01 -17.58
C VAL A 245 -21.90 -1.91 -18.36
N ILE A 246 -21.91 -2.09 -19.68
CA ILE A 246 -20.73 -1.94 -20.54
C ILE A 246 -20.15 -0.52 -20.40
N ASP A 247 -21.01 0.51 -20.53
CA ASP A 247 -20.61 1.91 -20.45
C ASP A 247 -20.04 2.24 -19.07
N ARG A 248 -20.72 1.82 -17.99
CA ARG A 248 -20.27 2.05 -16.62
C ARG A 248 -18.93 1.38 -16.30
N THR A 249 -18.70 0.17 -16.79
CA THR A 249 -17.41 -0.50 -16.64
C THR A 249 -16.33 0.23 -17.43
N GLY A 250 -16.66 0.74 -18.63
CA GLY A 250 -15.76 1.58 -19.39
C GLY A 250 -15.36 2.88 -18.67
N TYR A 251 -16.33 3.56 -18.05
CA TYR A 251 -16.08 4.73 -17.21
C TYR A 251 -15.21 4.39 -15.99
N ARG A 252 -15.38 3.21 -15.40
CA ARG A 252 -14.54 2.75 -14.28
C ARG A 252 -13.09 2.58 -14.71
N LEU A 253 -12.84 1.95 -15.87
CA LEU A 253 -11.50 1.83 -16.44
C LEU A 253 -10.87 3.20 -16.76
N ALA A 254 -11.67 4.14 -17.26
CA ALA A 254 -11.24 5.52 -17.47
C ALA A 254 -10.69 6.16 -16.19
N VAL A 255 -11.47 6.06 -15.10
CA VAL A 255 -11.12 6.63 -13.79
C VAL A 255 -9.88 5.95 -13.21
N LEU A 256 -9.77 4.62 -13.35
CA LEU A 256 -8.57 3.89 -12.92
C LEU A 256 -7.32 4.37 -13.67
N GLY A 257 -7.43 4.61 -14.97
CA GLY A 257 -6.38 5.19 -15.81
C GLY A 257 -6.12 6.69 -15.60
N GLY A 258 -6.82 7.36 -14.68
CA GLY A 258 -6.70 8.80 -14.45
C GLY A 258 -7.27 9.68 -15.57
N GLN A 259 -8.19 9.14 -16.37
CA GLN A 259 -8.81 9.83 -17.50
C GLN A 259 -10.25 10.22 -17.20
N SER A 260 -10.74 11.26 -17.89
CA SER A 260 -12.16 11.63 -17.86
C SER A 260 -12.99 10.56 -18.57
N PRO A 261 -14.12 10.11 -18.00
CA PRO A 261 -15.01 9.12 -18.63
C PRO A 261 -15.43 9.49 -20.06
N ALA A 262 -15.59 10.78 -20.35
CA ALA A 262 -16.01 11.26 -21.67
C ALA A 262 -14.95 11.10 -22.78
N ARG A 263 -13.69 10.79 -22.44
CA ARG A 263 -12.57 10.67 -23.40
C ARG A 263 -12.19 9.24 -23.74
N VAL A 264 -12.78 8.25 -23.07
CA VAL A 264 -12.37 6.85 -23.25
C VAL A 264 -13.05 6.24 -24.47
N GLN A 265 -12.23 5.89 -25.45
CA GLN A 265 -12.59 5.06 -26.59
C GLN A 265 -12.07 3.65 -26.31
N LEU A 266 -12.85 2.83 -25.60
CA LEU A 266 -12.53 1.40 -25.50
C LEU A 266 -12.99 0.76 -26.80
N GLY A 267 -12.07 0.11 -27.52
CA GLY A 267 -12.33 -0.45 -28.85
C GLY A 267 -13.66 -1.20 -28.89
N GLU A 268 -14.53 -0.87 -29.83
CA GLU A 268 -15.90 -1.41 -29.92
C GLU A 268 -15.93 -2.89 -30.34
N GLN A 269 -14.80 -3.44 -30.77
CA GLN A 269 -14.77 -4.80 -31.30
C GLN A 269 -14.95 -5.82 -30.18
N ALA A 270 -16.04 -6.58 -30.27
CA ALA A 270 -16.29 -7.75 -29.44
C ALA A 270 -15.24 -8.84 -29.77
N GLN A 271 -14.24 -8.94 -28.92
CA GLN A 271 -13.30 -10.05 -28.91
C GLN A 271 -13.72 -11.05 -27.83
N ARG A 272 -13.55 -12.35 -28.12
CA ARG A 272 -13.83 -13.44 -27.18
C ARG A 272 -13.05 -13.24 -25.88
N LEU A 273 -13.52 -13.87 -24.80
CA LEU A 273 -12.76 -13.92 -23.55
C LEU A 273 -11.39 -14.58 -23.80
N PRO A 274 -10.31 -14.07 -23.19
CA PRO A 274 -9.00 -14.71 -23.28
C PRO A 274 -9.02 -16.08 -22.61
N GLU A 275 -8.08 -16.93 -23.01
CA GLU A 275 -7.84 -18.18 -22.30
C GLU A 275 -7.28 -17.93 -20.90
N ALA A 276 -7.63 -18.78 -19.94
CA ALA A 276 -7.12 -18.66 -18.59
C ALA A 276 -5.62 -18.99 -18.56
N PRO A 277 -4.75 -18.10 -18.02
CA PRO A 277 -3.33 -18.38 -17.92
C PRO A 277 -3.04 -19.49 -16.91
N VAL A 278 -1.81 -19.98 -16.93
CA VAL A 278 -1.33 -20.97 -15.95
C VAL A 278 -1.38 -20.38 -14.54
N VAL A 279 -1.75 -21.21 -13.57
CA VAL A 279 -1.86 -20.83 -12.16
C VAL A 279 -0.48 -20.80 -11.51
N PRO A 280 -0.08 -19.69 -10.87
CA PRO A 280 1.18 -19.61 -10.16
C PRO A 280 1.19 -20.51 -8.92
N ASP A 281 2.36 -21.06 -8.59
CA ASP A 281 2.55 -21.74 -7.30
C ASP A 281 2.44 -20.73 -6.14
N PRO A 282 1.53 -20.93 -5.16
CA PRO A 282 1.40 -20.01 -4.04
C PRO A 282 2.63 -19.99 -3.11
N GLY A 283 3.47 -21.03 -3.14
CA GLY A 283 4.63 -21.17 -2.23
C GLY A 283 4.20 -21.52 -0.81
N LEU A 284 5.09 -21.36 0.18
CA LEU A 284 4.75 -21.59 1.59
C LEU A 284 4.01 -20.37 2.19
N PRO A 285 3.03 -20.55 3.10
CA PRO A 285 2.33 -19.44 3.75
C PRO A 285 3.29 -18.46 4.46
N ALA A 286 4.34 -18.96 5.10
CA ALA A 286 5.35 -18.13 5.75
C ALA A 286 6.13 -17.25 4.75
N GLU A 287 6.51 -17.79 3.59
CA GLU A 287 7.21 -17.05 2.53
C GLU A 287 6.32 -15.97 1.93
N LEU A 288 5.02 -16.28 1.74
CA LEU A 288 4.03 -15.30 1.29
C LEU A 288 3.93 -14.11 2.26
N LEU A 289 3.73 -14.39 3.55
CA LEU A 289 3.59 -13.34 4.56
C LEU A 289 4.84 -12.46 4.64
N ALA A 290 6.02 -13.05 4.43
CA ALA A 290 7.29 -12.31 4.42
C ALA A 290 7.45 -11.38 3.20
N ARG A 291 6.90 -11.74 2.03
CA ARG A 291 7.03 -10.93 0.80
C ARG A 291 5.96 -9.84 0.67
N ARG A 292 4.78 -10.05 1.25
CA ARG A 292 3.61 -9.19 1.06
C ARG A 292 3.83 -7.75 1.60
N PRO A 293 3.67 -6.70 0.76
CA PRO A 293 3.95 -5.32 1.18
C PRO A 293 3.07 -4.80 2.33
N ASP A 294 1.79 -5.18 2.37
CA ASP A 294 0.85 -4.84 3.45
C ASP A 294 1.29 -5.42 4.81
N VAL A 295 1.70 -6.68 4.86
CA VAL A 295 2.24 -7.34 6.07
C VAL A 295 3.54 -6.66 6.51
N ARG A 296 4.48 -6.44 5.58
CA ARG A 296 5.75 -5.75 5.86
C ARG A 296 5.51 -4.31 6.37
N ALA A 297 4.52 -3.60 5.82
CA ALA A 297 4.14 -2.27 6.28
C ALA A 297 3.55 -2.30 7.70
N ALA A 298 2.79 -3.34 8.05
CA ALA A 298 2.27 -3.52 9.41
C ALA A 298 3.41 -3.73 10.42
N VAL A 299 4.44 -4.52 10.07
CA VAL A 299 5.63 -4.71 10.90
C VAL A 299 6.39 -3.40 11.11
N LEU A 300 6.60 -2.60 10.06
CA LEU A 300 7.27 -1.29 10.19
C LEU A 300 6.47 -0.29 11.03
N ARG A 301 5.12 -0.33 10.97
CA ARG A 301 4.27 0.45 11.87
C ARG A 301 4.42 0.01 13.33
N LEU A 302 4.53 -1.30 13.58
CA LEU A 302 4.82 -1.83 14.92
C LEU A 302 6.19 -1.34 15.41
N ASP A 303 7.22 -1.36 14.58
CA ASP A 303 8.54 -0.84 14.92
C ASP A 303 8.49 0.66 15.28
N ALA A 304 7.69 1.45 14.55
CA ALA A 304 7.49 2.86 14.86
C ALA A 304 6.89 3.06 16.26
N THR A 305 5.97 2.21 16.70
CA THR A 305 5.41 2.27 18.07
C THR A 305 6.44 1.93 19.13
N GLY A 306 7.32 0.94 18.89
CA GLY A 306 8.43 0.62 19.80
C GLY A 306 9.38 1.82 19.97
N ALA A 307 9.72 2.49 18.87
CA ALA A 307 10.53 3.70 18.90
C ALA A 307 9.82 4.89 19.60
N ARG A 308 8.49 4.98 19.56
CA ARG A 308 7.73 5.98 20.32
C ARG A 308 7.75 5.71 21.82
N ILE A 309 7.71 4.44 22.25
CA ILE A 309 7.89 4.06 23.64
C ILE A 309 9.28 4.48 24.13
N ASP A 310 10.32 4.23 23.34
CA ASP A 310 11.70 4.66 23.66
C ASP A 310 11.79 6.18 23.85
N ALA A 311 11.17 6.96 22.96
CA ALA A 311 11.11 8.41 23.07
C ALA A 311 10.35 8.88 24.33
N ALA A 312 9.20 8.27 24.64
CA ALA A 312 8.43 8.60 25.83
C ALA A 312 9.17 8.23 27.13
N ARG A 313 9.95 7.14 27.12
CA ARG A 313 10.85 6.77 28.23
C ARG A 313 12.00 7.77 28.38
N ALA A 314 12.57 8.23 27.26
CA ALA A 314 13.62 9.26 27.27
C ALA A 314 13.13 10.61 27.80
N ASP A 315 11.86 11.00 27.57
CA ASP A 315 11.29 12.25 28.08
C ASP A 315 11.19 12.29 29.63
N ARG A 316 11.35 11.14 30.30
CA ARG A 316 11.44 11.02 31.77
C ARG A 316 12.86 11.24 32.31
N LEU A 317 13.86 11.32 31.45
CA LEU A 317 15.27 11.47 31.80
C LEU A 317 15.71 12.95 31.67
N PRO A 318 16.86 13.34 32.25
CA PRO A 318 17.38 14.69 32.10
C PRO A 318 17.61 15.07 30.63
N ARG A 319 17.15 16.26 30.23
CA ARG A 319 17.47 16.86 28.93
C ARG A 319 18.61 17.84 29.06
N PHE A 320 19.58 17.76 28.15
CA PHE A 320 20.77 18.60 28.12
C PHE A 320 20.69 19.54 26.92
N MET A 321 20.56 20.84 27.20
CA MET A 321 20.52 21.88 26.18
C MET A 321 21.81 22.69 26.24
N LEU A 322 22.37 23.01 25.08
CA LEU A 322 23.47 23.96 24.95
C LEU A 322 22.98 25.14 24.11
N THR A 323 22.93 26.32 24.73
CA THR A 323 22.58 27.57 24.03
C THR A 323 23.80 28.47 23.96
N GLY A 324 24.10 28.99 22.78
CA GLY A 324 25.17 29.95 22.53
C GLY A 324 24.62 31.24 21.93
N LEU A 325 25.26 32.37 22.22
CA LEU A 325 25.00 33.65 21.58
C LEU A 325 26.33 34.35 21.34
N ILE A 326 26.50 34.98 20.18
CA ILE A 326 27.56 35.94 19.91
C ILE A 326 27.01 37.11 19.10
N GLY A 327 27.27 38.34 19.50
CA GLY A 327 26.66 39.50 18.86
C GLY A 327 27.15 40.85 19.36
N ALA A 328 26.43 41.90 19.00
CA ALA A 328 26.66 43.26 19.44
C ALA A 328 25.44 43.81 20.20
N ARG A 329 25.70 44.56 21.27
CA ARG A 329 24.71 45.29 22.05
C ARG A 329 24.98 46.79 21.94
N GLY A 330 23.91 47.58 21.74
CA GLY A 330 23.91 49.04 21.72
C GLY A 330 22.87 49.63 22.65
N ASP A 331 23.01 50.92 22.95
CA ASP A 331 22.16 51.71 23.85
C ASP A 331 21.72 53.05 23.22
N GLU A 332 21.00 53.88 23.99
CA GLU A 332 20.48 55.18 23.55
C GLU A 332 21.63 56.15 23.19
N GLY A 333 21.92 56.28 21.89
CA GLY A 333 22.93 57.19 21.35
C GLY A 333 24.16 56.53 20.70
N ARG A 334 24.29 55.19 20.73
CA ARG A 334 25.39 54.46 20.05
C ARG A 334 24.87 53.33 19.17
N THR A 335 25.22 53.38 17.88
CA THR A 335 24.94 52.32 16.91
C THR A 335 25.78 51.07 17.21
N PHE A 336 25.22 49.89 16.90
CA PHE A 336 25.85 48.56 17.00
C PHE A 336 27.36 48.58 16.68
N SER A 337 28.21 48.57 17.71
CA SER A 337 29.66 48.58 17.56
C SER A 337 30.23 47.26 18.07
N VAL A 338 30.85 46.48 17.18
CA VAL A 338 31.46 45.17 17.45
C VAL A 338 32.64 45.22 18.45
N GLY A 339 33.15 46.42 18.79
CA GLY A 339 34.15 46.62 19.85
C GLY A 339 33.55 46.60 21.27
N PRO A 340 33.31 47.77 21.90
CA PRO A 340 32.77 47.84 23.28
C PRO A 340 31.37 47.22 23.46
N GLY A 341 30.66 46.89 22.38
CA GLY A 341 29.35 46.26 22.41
C GLY A 341 29.36 44.74 22.19
N LEU A 342 30.53 44.08 22.03
CA LEU A 342 30.58 42.61 21.84
C LEU A 342 29.98 41.88 23.05
N ILE A 343 29.04 40.98 22.77
CA ILE A 343 28.48 40.06 23.74
C ILE A 343 28.67 38.63 23.26
N TYR A 344 29.02 37.72 24.16
CA TYR A 344 29.03 36.29 23.92
C TYR A 344 28.58 35.55 25.17
N GLN A 345 27.86 34.44 24.98
CA GLN A 345 27.33 33.63 26.07
C GLN A 345 27.29 32.16 25.63
N LEU A 346 27.62 31.26 26.55
CA LEU A 346 27.47 29.81 26.37
C LEU A 346 26.79 29.24 27.63
N LEU A 347 25.55 28.82 27.48
CA LEU A 347 24.65 28.40 28.55
C LEU A 347 24.32 26.90 28.39
N PRO A 348 25.06 26.01 29.06
CA PRO A 348 24.59 24.64 29.27
C PRO A 348 23.42 24.65 30.27
N GLN A 349 22.34 23.97 29.94
CA GLN A 349 21.16 23.81 30.79
C GLN A 349 20.79 22.34 30.90
N ILE A 350 20.45 21.91 32.11
CA ILE A 350 19.91 20.57 32.38
C ILE A 350 18.47 20.74 32.85
N ARG A 351 17.54 20.00 32.24
CA ARG A 351 16.13 19.98 32.63
C ARG A 351 15.72 18.56 33.01
N LEU A 352 15.40 18.33 34.27
CA LEU A 352 14.90 17.06 34.79
C LEU A 352 13.50 17.27 35.39
N PRO A 353 12.44 16.65 34.84
CA PRO A 353 11.12 16.70 35.46
C PRO A 353 11.11 15.84 36.74
N LEU A 354 11.03 16.48 37.92
CA LEU A 354 10.94 15.78 39.21
C LEU A 354 9.49 15.43 39.57
N LEU A 355 8.56 16.36 39.34
CA LEU A 355 7.13 16.21 39.62
C LEU A 355 6.33 16.57 38.36
N ALA A 356 5.76 15.56 37.71
CA ALA A 356 4.98 15.71 36.48
C ALA A 356 3.51 15.27 36.65
N GLY A 357 3.02 15.16 37.89
CA GLY A 357 1.63 14.77 38.18
C GLY A 357 1.19 13.41 37.61
N GLY A 358 2.15 12.50 37.34
CA GLY A 358 1.89 11.22 36.68
C GLY A 358 1.79 11.27 35.15
N GLY A 359 1.77 12.45 34.52
CA GLY A 359 1.57 12.62 33.07
C GLY A 359 2.59 11.88 32.21
N LEU A 360 3.87 11.93 32.57
CA LEU A 360 4.92 11.22 31.82
C LEU A 360 4.83 9.68 31.96
N LYS A 361 4.30 9.18 33.08
CA LYS A 361 4.04 7.74 33.24
C LYS A 361 2.86 7.32 32.36
N ALA A 362 1.76 8.07 32.42
CA ALA A 362 0.58 7.83 31.59
C ALA A 362 0.90 7.94 30.09
N GLN A 363 1.83 8.80 29.69
CA GLN A 363 2.29 8.89 28.30
C GLN A 363 3.02 7.62 27.84
N VAL A 364 3.88 7.04 28.69
CA VAL A 364 4.53 5.75 28.36
C VAL A 364 3.48 4.65 28.26
N GLU A 365 2.56 4.56 29.21
CA GLU A 365 1.46 3.58 29.22
C GLU A 365 0.59 3.71 27.97
N ALA A 366 0.28 4.93 27.52
CA ALA A 366 -0.44 5.17 26.27
C ALA A 366 0.34 4.66 25.05
N ARG A 367 1.67 4.84 25.00
CA ARG A 367 2.50 4.30 23.90
C ARG A 367 2.62 2.78 23.93
N GLU A 368 2.65 2.18 25.12
CA GLU A 368 2.61 0.73 25.29
C GLU A 368 1.26 0.15 24.79
N ALA A 369 0.14 0.82 25.09
CA ALA A 369 -1.16 0.45 24.55
C ALA A 369 -1.25 0.61 23.02
N GLU A 370 -0.65 1.66 22.44
CA GLU A 370 -0.55 1.84 20.98
C GLU A 370 0.27 0.72 20.31
N GLN A 371 1.34 0.24 20.97
CA GLN A 371 2.13 -0.90 20.48
C GLN A 371 1.31 -2.19 20.49
N GLU A 372 0.55 -2.43 21.56
CA GLU A 372 -0.34 -3.60 21.63
C GLU A 372 -1.42 -3.53 20.54
N PHE A 373 -2.02 -2.35 20.30
CA PHE A 373 -2.92 -2.13 19.17
C PHE A 373 -2.26 -2.46 17.82
N ALA A 374 -1.04 -1.96 17.59
CA ALA A 374 -0.29 -2.24 16.36
C ALA A 374 0.03 -3.74 16.19
N ARG A 375 0.31 -4.44 17.30
CA ARG A 375 0.53 -5.90 17.32
C ARG A 375 -0.72 -6.65 16.88
N GLN A 376 -1.90 -6.28 17.40
CA GLN A 376 -3.16 -6.88 16.97
C GLN A 376 -3.48 -6.56 15.50
N ARG A 377 -3.18 -5.34 15.05
CA ARG A 377 -3.38 -4.97 13.64
C ARG A 377 -2.48 -5.78 12.71
N TRP A 378 -1.23 -6.05 13.08
CA TRP A 378 -0.35 -6.94 12.33
C TRP A 378 -0.93 -8.36 12.24
N GLY A 379 -1.43 -8.90 13.36
CA GLY A 379 -2.12 -10.19 13.37
C GLY A 379 -3.32 -10.24 12.41
N GLN A 380 -4.15 -9.20 12.41
CA GLN A 380 -5.28 -9.12 11.47
C GLN A 380 -4.82 -9.09 10.01
N VAL A 381 -3.79 -8.28 9.68
CA VAL A 381 -3.25 -8.22 8.31
C VAL A 381 -2.67 -9.57 7.87
N MET A 382 -2.07 -10.33 8.78
CA MET A 382 -1.64 -11.71 8.49
C MET A 382 -2.83 -12.62 8.18
N LEU A 383 -3.91 -12.56 8.97
CA LEU A 383 -5.11 -13.36 8.73
C LEU A 383 -5.80 -12.98 7.42
N ASP A 384 -5.97 -11.69 7.14
CA ASP A 384 -6.56 -11.18 5.89
C ASP A 384 -5.74 -11.69 4.68
N ALA A 385 -4.40 -11.65 4.77
CA ALA A 385 -3.51 -12.13 3.70
C ALA A 385 -3.59 -13.65 3.47
N LEU A 386 -3.78 -14.45 4.53
CA LEU A 386 -3.98 -15.88 4.42
C LEU A 386 -5.37 -16.20 3.84
N GLU A 387 -6.41 -15.48 4.29
CA GLU A 387 -7.78 -15.60 3.79
C GLU A 387 -7.88 -15.27 2.30
N ASP A 388 -7.20 -14.20 1.84
CA ASP A 388 -7.14 -13.83 0.42
C ASP A 388 -6.69 -15.00 -0.46
N VAL A 389 -5.67 -15.75 -0.02
CA VAL A 389 -5.07 -16.85 -0.79
C VAL A 389 -5.96 -18.08 -0.75
N GLU A 390 -6.39 -18.51 0.45
CA GLU A 390 -7.28 -19.66 0.61
C GLU A 390 -8.60 -19.46 -0.14
N GLY A 391 -9.15 -18.24 -0.08
CA GLY A 391 -10.34 -17.83 -0.82
C GLY A 391 -10.13 -17.93 -2.33
N ALA A 392 -9.02 -17.39 -2.85
CA ALA A 392 -8.71 -17.45 -4.28
C ALA A 392 -8.45 -18.88 -4.78
N LEU A 393 -7.70 -19.70 -4.03
CA LEU A 393 -7.44 -21.10 -4.36
C LEU A 393 -8.73 -21.92 -4.36
N THR A 394 -9.54 -21.78 -3.31
CA THR A 394 -10.83 -22.47 -3.20
C THR A 394 -11.79 -22.02 -4.30
N GLY A 395 -11.90 -20.71 -4.55
CA GLY A 395 -12.72 -20.13 -5.60
C GLY A 395 -12.35 -20.69 -6.98
N LEU A 396 -11.06 -20.77 -7.29
CA LEU A 396 -10.57 -21.31 -8.55
C LEU A 396 -10.92 -22.79 -8.73
N THR A 397 -10.72 -23.61 -7.69
CA THR A 397 -11.03 -25.05 -7.73
C THR A 397 -12.54 -25.29 -7.91
N ARG A 398 -13.38 -24.63 -7.11
CA ARG A 398 -14.85 -24.76 -7.20
C ARG A 398 -15.40 -24.24 -8.53
N GLU A 399 -14.82 -23.18 -9.06
CA GLU A 399 -15.25 -22.63 -10.35
C GLU A 399 -14.93 -23.58 -11.52
N ARG A 400 -13.79 -24.28 -11.48
CA ARG A 400 -13.46 -25.31 -12.48
C ARG A 400 -14.41 -26.49 -12.43
N GLU A 401 -14.74 -26.98 -11.24
CA GLU A 401 -15.73 -28.05 -11.05
C GLU A 401 -17.09 -27.64 -11.65
N ARG A 402 -17.54 -26.42 -11.35
CA ARG A 402 -18.80 -25.88 -11.85
C ARG A 402 -18.80 -25.71 -13.36
N LEU A 403 -17.74 -25.14 -13.94
CA LEU A 403 -17.63 -24.94 -15.39
C LEU A 403 -17.64 -26.28 -16.14
N SER A 404 -16.99 -27.32 -15.61
CA SER A 404 -17.02 -28.68 -16.16
C SER A 404 -18.46 -29.24 -16.21
N ALA A 405 -19.20 -29.14 -15.09
CA ALA A 405 -20.59 -29.60 -15.03
C ALA A 405 -21.53 -28.79 -15.94
N GLN A 406 -21.35 -27.47 -16.01
CA GLN A 406 -22.12 -26.60 -16.88
C GLN A 406 -21.89 -26.90 -18.36
N ARG A 407 -20.65 -27.19 -18.78
CA ARG A 407 -20.34 -27.59 -20.16
C ARG A 407 -21.05 -28.90 -20.52
N GLN A 408 -21.06 -29.89 -19.63
CA GLN A 408 -21.81 -31.12 -19.85
C GLN A 408 -23.32 -30.86 -19.97
N ALA A 409 -23.89 -30.01 -19.11
CA ALA A 409 -25.29 -29.63 -19.18
C ALA A 409 -25.62 -28.91 -20.50
N LEU A 410 -24.76 -27.99 -20.94
CA LEU A 410 -24.92 -27.25 -22.18
C LEU A 410 -24.88 -28.16 -23.40
N GLU A 411 -23.98 -29.14 -23.45
CA GLU A 411 -23.97 -30.13 -24.53
C GLU A 411 -25.28 -30.92 -24.60
N ARG A 412 -25.83 -31.34 -23.45
CA ARG A 412 -27.11 -32.06 -23.40
C ARG A 412 -28.29 -31.17 -23.80
N ALA A 413 -28.30 -29.90 -23.38
CA ALA A 413 -29.33 -28.94 -23.78
C ALA A 413 -29.31 -28.66 -25.29
N ARG A 414 -28.12 -28.48 -25.88
CA ARG A 414 -27.98 -28.30 -27.33
C ARG A 414 -28.48 -29.52 -28.12
N LEU A 415 -28.21 -30.73 -27.64
CA LEU A 415 -28.74 -31.95 -28.23
C LEU A 415 -30.27 -32.00 -28.13
N ALA A 416 -30.83 -31.67 -26.95
CA ALA A 416 -32.28 -31.62 -26.75
C ALA A 416 -32.96 -30.61 -27.67
N GLU A 417 -32.41 -29.40 -27.81
CA GLU A 417 -32.91 -28.38 -28.73
C GLU A 417 -32.87 -28.86 -30.18
N THR A 418 -31.78 -29.51 -30.59
CA THR A 418 -31.64 -30.06 -31.95
C THR A 418 -32.70 -31.12 -32.23
N LEU A 419 -32.94 -32.03 -31.29
CA LEU A 419 -33.94 -33.09 -31.42
C LEU A 419 -35.37 -32.54 -31.42
N ALA A 420 -35.70 -31.63 -30.51
CA ALA A 420 -37.02 -30.98 -30.48
C ALA A 420 -37.29 -30.22 -31.78
N THR A 421 -36.31 -29.49 -32.29
CA THR A 421 -36.42 -28.77 -33.58
C THR A 421 -36.65 -29.73 -34.75
N ALA A 422 -35.99 -30.90 -34.76
CA ALA A 422 -36.20 -31.91 -35.79
C ALA A 422 -37.61 -32.52 -35.75
N ARG A 423 -38.14 -32.77 -34.54
CA ARG A 423 -39.49 -33.34 -34.34
C ARG A 423 -40.59 -32.35 -34.71
N GLU A 424 -40.46 -31.07 -34.34
CA GLU A 424 -41.38 -30.00 -34.73
C GLU A 424 -41.42 -29.84 -36.26
N ARG A 425 -40.25 -29.77 -36.92
CA ARG A 425 -40.18 -29.70 -38.40
C ARG A 425 -40.80 -30.92 -39.08
N GLY A 426 -40.77 -32.08 -38.44
CA GLY A 426 -41.41 -33.30 -38.90
C GLY A 426 -42.91 -33.40 -38.58
N GLY A 427 -43.49 -32.42 -37.87
CA GLY A 427 -44.88 -32.44 -37.43
C GLY A 427 -45.19 -33.45 -36.33
N LEU A 428 -44.16 -33.93 -35.61
CA LEU A 428 -44.27 -34.96 -34.57
C LEU A 428 -44.42 -34.38 -33.15
N GLU A 429 -44.32 -33.07 -33.01
CA GLU A 429 -44.34 -32.36 -31.74
C GLU A 429 -44.79 -30.91 -31.95
N ASP A 430 -45.52 -30.35 -30.98
CA ASP A 430 -45.89 -28.94 -30.99
C ASP A 430 -44.64 -28.04 -30.84
N TYR A 431 -44.81 -26.74 -31.06
CA TYR A 431 -43.68 -25.82 -31.01
C TYR A 431 -43.18 -25.51 -29.58
N PHE A 432 -44.04 -25.62 -28.57
CA PHE A 432 -43.70 -25.25 -27.19
C PHE A 432 -42.47 -25.98 -26.62
N PRO A 433 -42.29 -27.31 -26.83
CA PRO A 433 -41.05 -28.01 -26.46
C PRO A 433 -39.76 -27.46 -27.09
N VAL A 434 -39.82 -26.92 -28.31
CA VAL A 434 -38.65 -26.28 -28.95
C VAL A 434 -38.29 -24.98 -28.22
N LEU A 435 -39.30 -24.19 -27.85
CA LEU A 435 -39.11 -22.97 -27.07
C LEU A 435 -38.50 -23.25 -25.70
N ASP A 436 -39.01 -24.27 -24.99
CA ASP A 436 -38.48 -24.66 -23.68
C ASP A 436 -37.01 -25.12 -23.79
N ALA A 437 -36.71 -26.01 -24.74
CA ALA A 437 -35.35 -26.50 -24.96
C ALA A 437 -34.37 -25.37 -25.31
N ARG A 438 -34.79 -24.45 -26.18
CA ARG A 438 -33.99 -23.29 -26.61
C ARG A 438 -33.74 -22.29 -25.47
N ARG A 439 -34.78 -21.96 -24.69
CA ARG A 439 -34.64 -21.12 -23.49
C ARG A 439 -33.62 -21.71 -22.53
N ARG A 440 -33.64 -23.04 -22.34
CA ARG A 440 -32.71 -23.76 -21.49
C ARG A 440 -31.27 -23.76 -22.02
N THR A 441 -31.07 -23.93 -23.33
CA THR A 441 -29.75 -23.73 -23.97
C THR A 441 -29.23 -22.32 -23.69
N TRP A 442 -30.08 -21.30 -23.86
CA TRP A 442 -29.69 -19.91 -23.70
C TRP A 442 -29.26 -19.55 -22.28
N GLU A 443 -29.99 -20.05 -21.28
CA GLU A 443 -29.66 -19.92 -19.87
C GLU A 443 -28.30 -20.55 -19.54
N LEU A 444 -28.01 -21.72 -20.13
CA LEU A 444 -26.75 -22.43 -19.91
C LEU A 444 -25.55 -21.77 -20.61
N GLU A 445 -25.73 -21.25 -21.82
CA GLU A 445 -24.69 -20.49 -22.52
C GLU A 445 -24.33 -19.20 -21.77
N GLU A 446 -25.34 -18.50 -21.28
CA GLU A 446 -25.19 -17.30 -20.46
C GLU A 446 -24.45 -17.63 -19.14
N ALA A 447 -24.84 -18.74 -18.48
CA ALA A 447 -24.16 -19.22 -17.29
C ALA A 447 -22.69 -19.61 -17.56
N GLU A 448 -22.39 -20.19 -18.73
CA GLU A 448 -21.02 -20.53 -19.13
C GLU A 448 -20.15 -19.28 -19.31
N VAL A 449 -20.65 -18.25 -20.01
CA VAL A 449 -19.90 -16.98 -20.18
C VAL A 449 -19.56 -16.37 -18.83
N GLN A 450 -20.54 -16.28 -17.93
CA GLN A 450 -20.30 -15.75 -16.59
C GLN A 450 -19.31 -16.61 -15.78
N SER A 451 -19.34 -17.93 -15.95
CA SER A 451 -18.38 -18.84 -15.29
C SER A 451 -16.96 -18.67 -15.81
N ASN A 452 -16.79 -18.48 -17.12
CA ASN A 452 -15.47 -18.15 -17.67
C ASN A 452 -14.96 -16.80 -17.12
N VAL A 453 -15.79 -15.76 -17.03
CA VAL A 453 -15.41 -14.48 -16.40
C VAL A 453 -15.00 -14.71 -14.93
N ARG A 454 -15.78 -15.49 -14.17
CA ARG A 454 -15.45 -15.83 -12.78
C ARG A 454 -14.12 -16.59 -12.67
N LEU A 455 -13.84 -17.54 -13.56
CA LEU A 455 -12.58 -18.26 -13.58
C LEU A 455 -11.38 -17.31 -13.78
N LEU A 456 -11.50 -16.37 -14.72
CA LEU A 456 -10.45 -15.40 -15.04
C LEU A 456 -10.26 -14.39 -13.90
N THR A 457 -11.34 -13.87 -13.33
CA THR A 457 -11.28 -12.92 -12.19
C THR A 457 -10.77 -13.59 -10.90
N GLN A 458 -11.06 -14.87 -10.65
CA GLN A 458 -10.45 -15.65 -9.56
C GLN A 458 -8.95 -15.86 -9.78
N THR A 459 -8.53 -16.02 -11.03
CA THR A 459 -7.10 -16.10 -11.36
C THR A 459 -6.40 -14.77 -11.06
N VAL A 460 -7.02 -13.63 -11.38
CA VAL A 460 -6.55 -12.29 -10.97
C VAL A 460 -6.50 -12.15 -9.45
N ALA A 461 -7.53 -12.63 -8.73
CA ALA A 461 -7.57 -12.60 -7.27
C ALA A 461 -6.40 -13.37 -6.65
N LEU A 462 -6.06 -14.54 -7.21
CA LEU A 462 -4.89 -15.30 -6.78
C LEU A 462 -3.59 -14.54 -7.04
N TYR A 463 -3.37 -14.00 -8.24
CA TYR A 463 -2.17 -13.21 -8.51
C TYR A 463 -2.01 -12.02 -7.55
N LYS A 464 -3.11 -11.31 -7.25
CA LYS A 464 -3.14 -10.24 -6.24
C LYS A 464 -2.78 -10.77 -4.85
N ALA A 465 -3.43 -11.85 -4.41
CA ALA A 465 -3.23 -12.44 -3.09
C ALA A 465 -1.79 -12.91 -2.86
N LEU A 466 -1.11 -13.34 -3.94
CA LEU A 466 0.30 -13.70 -3.94
C LEU A 466 1.26 -12.50 -3.89
N GLY A 467 0.76 -11.27 -3.98
CA GLY A 467 1.57 -10.05 -4.04
C GLY A 467 2.17 -9.78 -5.42
N GLY A 468 1.57 -10.33 -6.48
CA GLY A 468 1.99 -10.10 -7.85
C GLY A 468 1.52 -8.75 -8.40
N GLY A 469 2.27 -8.21 -9.36
CA GLY A 469 1.90 -6.98 -10.07
C GLY A 469 2.76 -5.75 -9.74
N TRP A 470 3.89 -5.95 -9.06
CA TRP A 470 4.82 -4.87 -8.72
C TRP A 470 6.28 -5.28 -8.87
N ARG A 471 7.06 -4.46 -9.59
CA ARG A 471 8.51 -4.35 -9.48
C ARG A 471 8.92 -2.96 -9.98
N GLU A 472 9.70 -2.20 -9.22
CA GLU A 472 10.36 -1.01 -9.76
C GLU A 472 11.37 -1.47 -10.83
N GLU A 473 11.33 -0.88 -12.02
CA GLU A 473 12.40 -1.01 -13.01
C GLU A 473 13.67 -0.40 -12.40
N GLY A 474 14.50 -1.24 -11.75
CA GLY A 474 15.74 -0.78 -11.11
C GLY A 474 16.41 -1.75 -10.13
N GLU A 475 15.70 -2.70 -9.52
CA GLU A 475 16.33 -3.67 -8.61
C GLU A 475 16.75 -4.94 -9.35
N THR A 476 17.92 -4.84 -10.01
CA THR A 476 18.79 -5.99 -10.23
C THR A 476 19.12 -6.61 -8.88
N GLU A 477 18.84 -7.91 -8.71
CA GLU A 477 19.30 -8.67 -7.56
C GLU A 477 20.80 -8.40 -7.32
N PRO A 478 21.25 -8.19 -6.06
CA PRO A 478 22.66 -8.33 -5.77
C PRO A 478 23.00 -9.80 -5.99
N GLY A 479 23.57 -10.09 -7.16
CA GLY A 479 24.09 -11.40 -7.49
C GLY A 479 24.97 -11.88 -6.35
N ILE A 480 24.50 -12.96 -5.69
CA ILE A 480 25.30 -13.74 -4.77
C ILE A 480 26.49 -14.23 -5.60
N LYS A 481 27.60 -13.50 -5.54
CA LYS A 481 28.90 -14.05 -5.92
C LYS A 481 29.19 -15.13 -4.90
N GLY A 482 28.83 -16.35 -5.27
CA GLY A 482 29.34 -17.54 -4.60
C GLY A 482 30.86 -17.43 -4.55
N THR A 483 31.39 -17.33 -3.34
CA THR A 483 32.77 -17.67 -3.05
C THR A 483 32.89 -19.17 -3.28
N GLY A 484 33.12 -19.55 -4.53
CA GLY A 484 33.51 -20.90 -4.91
C GLY A 484 34.89 -21.18 -4.37
N GLU A 485 34.95 -22.13 -3.43
CA GLU A 485 36.12 -22.93 -3.15
C GLU A 485 36.84 -23.31 -4.44
N ARG A 486 38.14 -22.96 -4.51
CA ARG A 486 39.06 -23.52 -5.48
C ARG A 486 40.15 -24.28 -4.74
N SER A 487 39.82 -25.50 -4.36
CA SER A 487 40.77 -26.59 -4.30
C SER A 487 41.21 -26.91 -5.73
N ASP A 488 42.47 -26.68 -6.10
CA ASP A 488 43.36 -27.77 -6.48
C ASP A 488 44.81 -27.33 -6.76
N ASN A 489 45.73 -28.09 -6.18
CA ASN A 489 47.04 -28.54 -6.65
C ASN A 489 48.13 -27.59 -7.21
N GLY A 490 49.31 -27.70 -6.57
CA GLY A 490 50.50 -28.19 -7.30
C GLY A 490 51.67 -27.21 -7.43
N VAL A 491 52.59 -27.21 -6.46
CA VAL A 491 53.99 -26.81 -6.72
C VAL A 491 54.93 -27.81 -6.07
N ALA A 492 55.42 -28.73 -6.91
CA ALA A 492 56.66 -29.46 -6.66
C ALA A 492 57.79 -28.72 -7.39
N ILE A 493 58.75 -28.20 -6.64
CA ILE A 493 60.09 -27.87 -7.18
C ILE A 493 61.09 -28.63 -6.31
N GLY A 494 61.67 -29.67 -6.92
CA GLY A 494 62.82 -30.40 -6.41
C GLY A 494 64.15 -29.64 -6.61
N PRO A 495 65.29 -30.26 -6.27
CA PRO A 495 66.22 -29.69 -5.30
C PRO A 495 67.52 -29.15 -5.92
N SER A 496 68.29 -28.38 -5.14
CA SER A 496 69.76 -28.37 -5.25
C SER A 496 70.46 -27.72 -4.04
N ARG A 497 71.29 -28.56 -3.40
CA ARG A 497 72.41 -28.30 -2.47
C ARG A 497 72.13 -27.90 -1.03
#